data_AF-A0A2V6PKD8-F1
#
_entry.id   AF-A0A2V6PKD8-F1
#
_cell.length_a   1.000
_cell.length_b   1.000
_cell.length_c   1.000
_cell.angle_alpha   90.00
_cell.angle_beta   90.00
_cell.angle_gamma   90.00
#
_symmetry.space_group_name_H-M   'P 1'
#
loop_
_entity.id
_entity.type
_entity.pdbx_description
1 polymer ?
#
loop_
_entity_poly.entity_id
_entity_poly.type
_entity_poly.pdbx_seq_one_letter_code
_entity_poly.pdbx_strand_id
1 'polypeptide(L)'
;MGTDPLKTELPTVLTNIVIQAFTGGDPGEGLDLQGNFLYAFNVSSAGAAGKAGDADFTADNAPGIKVTAPFNIPSWDVPEYGDSPADNVIEKVTQSIRYGPTMRVDLGGLVPGSTYKLQLLFYEKCCGNRGFNVYLDGVLLAQDFSPPEIQGGIDSVSSGAVVSAELLTRRDKLVIVATVNGRTRPDLDDPNAILDGVTLEILNLVARPTIGLTKEADGKLTITTDSTLQVADTVAGTYTNLPGKSVTVDPKAAGGQKFYRGARP
;
A
#
# COMPACT_ATOMS: atom_id res chain seq x y z
N MET A 1 5.12 -11.69 -0.81
CA MET A 1 6.15 -12.62 -0.29
C MET A 1 7.37 -11.77 0.05
N GLY A 2 7.65 -11.65 1.35
CA GLY A 2 8.74 -10.83 1.91
C GLY A 2 10.11 -11.31 1.46
N THR A 3 11.08 -10.40 1.44
CA THR A 3 12.37 -10.55 0.77
C THR A 3 13.42 -11.34 1.57
N ASP A 4 13.11 -11.80 2.79
CA ASP A 4 14.03 -12.53 3.67
C ASP A 4 13.38 -13.84 4.19
N PRO A 5 13.74 -15.01 3.64
CA PRO A 5 13.16 -16.29 4.05
C PRO A 5 13.62 -16.75 5.45
N LEU A 6 14.57 -16.05 6.08
CA LEU A 6 15.06 -16.37 7.43
C LEU A 6 14.36 -15.56 8.52
N LYS A 7 13.49 -14.61 8.16
CA LYS A 7 12.70 -13.83 9.12
C LYS A 7 11.26 -14.31 9.12
N THR A 8 10.79 -14.77 10.28
CA THR A 8 9.36 -14.87 10.55
C THR A 8 8.79 -13.46 10.56
N GLU A 9 8.18 -13.05 9.46
CA GLU A 9 7.49 -11.76 9.38
C GLU A 9 6.12 -11.88 10.04
N LEU A 10 5.85 -10.98 11.00
CA LEU A 10 4.49 -10.83 11.50
C LEU A 10 3.56 -10.45 10.33
N PRO A 11 2.37 -11.06 10.24
CA PRO A 11 1.42 -10.72 9.19
C PRO A 11 0.99 -9.26 9.31
N THR A 12 0.61 -8.69 8.17
CA THR A 12 -0.05 -7.38 8.13
C THR A 12 -1.37 -7.49 8.87
N VAL A 13 -1.63 -6.56 9.79
CA VAL A 13 -2.88 -6.54 10.56
C VAL A 13 -3.86 -5.61 9.85
N LEU A 14 -5.05 -6.11 9.52
CA LEU A 14 -6.11 -5.35 8.87
C LEU A 14 -7.17 -4.94 9.89
N THR A 15 -7.58 -3.69 9.85
CA THR A 15 -8.65 -3.11 10.68
C THR A 15 -9.52 -2.19 9.84
N ASN A 16 -10.70 -1.80 10.37
CA ASN A 16 -11.60 -0.84 9.72
C ASN A 16 -11.88 -1.17 8.24
N ILE A 17 -12.18 -2.44 7.96
CA ILE A 17 -12.49 -2.89 6.61
C ILE A 17 -13.86 -2.32 6.20
N VAL A 18 -13.91 -1.62 5.07
CA VAL A 18 -15.15 -1.09 4.48
C VAL A 18 -15.24 -1.53 3.04
N ILE A 19 -16.39 -2.12 2.68
CA ILE A 19 -16.76 -2.46 1.31
C ILE A 19 -18.09 -1.77 1.04
N GLN A 20 -18.10 -0.81 0.12
CA GLN A 20 -19.28 0.02 -0.15
C GLN A 20 -19.26 0.60 -1.56
N ALA A 21 -20.41 1.12 -1.99
CA ALA A 21 -20.48 1.96 -3.16
C ALA A 21 -19.86 3.35 -2.88
N PHE A 22 -19.42 4.02 -3.92
CA PHE A 22 -19.15 5.46 -3.92
C PHE A 22 -19.83 6.12 -5.12
N THR A 23 -20.12 7.40 -5.02
CA THR A 23 -20.82 8.17 -6.06
C THR A 23 -19.96 9.25 -6.72
N GLY A 24 -18.76 9.51 -6.20
CA GLY A 24 -17.85 10.51 -6.75
C GLY A 24 -16.64 10.77 -5.89
N GLY A 25 -15.94 11.87 -6.19
CA GLY A 25 -14.70 12.30 -5.56
C GLY A 25 -14.90 13.35 -4.46
N ASP A 26 -16.11 13.84 -4.24
CA ASP A 26 -16.37 14.87 -3.23
C ASP A 26 -16.53 14.29 -1.81
N PRO A 27 -16.25 15.10 -0.77
CA PRO A 27 -16.45 14.68 0.61
C PRO A 27 -17.89 14.23 0.89
N GLY A 28 -18.05 13.01 1.39
CA GLY A 28 -19.34 12.41 1.70
C GLY A 28 -19.86 11.42 0.65
N GLU A 29 -19.16 11.27 -0.47
CA GLU A 29 -19.57 10.40 -1.58
C GLU A 29 -18.98 9.00 -1.53
N GLY A 30 -18.45 8.59 -0.38
CA GLY A 30 -18.01 7.21 -0.11
C GLY A 30 -16.51 6.95 -0.23
N LEU A 31 -15.75 7.88 -0.83
CA LEU A 31 -14.28 7.85 -0.83
C LEU A 31 -13.70 8.80 0.25
N ASP A 32 -12.53 8.44 0.76
CA ASP A 32 -11.70 9.33 1.57
C ASP A 32 -10.48 9.79 0.79
N LEU A 33 -10.51 11.05 0.34
CA LEU A 33 -9.47 11.64 -0.50
C LEU A 33 -8.79 12.83 0.18
N GLN A 34 -8.97 13.02 1.49
CA GLN A 34 -8.34 14.09 2.26
C GLN A 34 -7.28 13.49 3.19
N GLY A 35 -6.08 14.05 3.20
CA GLY A 35 -5.00 13.52 4.04
C GLY A 35 -3.65 13.39 3.35
N ASN A 36 -2.79 12.55 3.89
CA ASN A 36 -1.40 12.44 3.44
C ASN A 36 -1.15 11.15 2.65
N PHE A 37 -1.22 11.23 1.32
CA PHE A 37 -1.08 10.05 0.47
C PHE A 37 0.38 9.71 0.16
N LEU A 38 0.78 8.47 0.49
CA LEU A 38 2.02 7.88 -0.01
C LEU A 38 1.86 7.48 -1.48
N TYR A 39 0.69 6.96 -1.84
CA TYR A 39 0.32 6.62 -3.20
C TYR A 39 -1.11 7.05 -3.51
N ALA A 40 -1.31 7.58 -4.70
CA ALA A 40 -2.58 7.60 -5.39
C ALA A 40 -2.26 7.39 -6.87
N PHE A 41 -2.92 6.45 -7.55
CA PHE A 41 -2.64 6.21 -8.97
C PHE A 41 -3.79 5.53 -9.70
N ASN A 42 -3.87 5.87 -10.99
CA ASN A 42 -4.74 5.22 -11.96
C ASN A 42 -4.08 3.92 -12.45
N VAL A 43 -4.78 2.79 -12.31
CA VAL A 43 -4.31 1.44 -12.64
C VAL A 43 -4.60 1.13 -14.11
N SER A 44 -3.92 1.85 -15.00
CA SER A 44 -4.01 1.64 -16.44
C SER A 44 -2.88 2.34 -17.20
N SER A 45 -2.69 1.95 -18.46
CA SER A 45 -1.91 2.72 -19.43
C SER A 45 -2.57 4.05 -19.82
N ALA A 46 -3.77 4.38 -19.35
CA ALA A 46 -4.41 5.68 -19.54
C ALA A 46 -3.63 6.84 -18.89
N GLY A 47 -2.71 6.53 -17.97
CA GLY A 47 -1.81 7.49 -17.35
C GLY A 47 -2.44 8.24 -16.18
N ALA A 48 -1.74 9.28 -15.71
CA ALA A 48 -2.14 10.04 -14.54
C ALA A 48 -3.52 10.71 -14.73
N ALA A 49 -4.36 10.64 -13.71
CA ALA A 49 -5.67 11.28 -13.69
C ALA A 49 -5.60 12.71 -13.12
N GLY A 50 -4.67 12.98 -12.21
CA GLY A 50 -4.52 14.26 -11.52
C GLY A 50 -5.05 14.22 -10.09
N LYS A 51 -5.30 15.38 -9.49
CA LYS A 51 -5.59 15.50 -8.05
C LYS A 51 -7.10 15.54 -7.77
N ALA A 52 -7.58 14.65 -6.90
CA ALA A 52 -8.89 14.73 -6.25
C ALA A 52 -8.67 14.85 -4.74
N GLY A 53 -9.16 15.94 -4.13
CA GLY A 53 -8.80 16.28 -2.75
C GLY A 53 -7.28 16.43 -2.59
N ASP A 54 -6.69 15.63 -1.71
CA ASP A 54 -5.24 15.52 -1.48
C ASP A 54 -4.57 14.33 -2.19
N ALA A 55 -5.36 13.42 -2.76
CA ALA A 55 -4.86 12.29 -3.55
C ALA A 55 -4.46 12.75 -4.96
N ASP A 56 -3.16 12.71 -5.29
CA ASP A 56 -2.64 12.97 -6.64
C ASP A 56 -2.49 11.65 -7.41
N PHE A 57 -3.48 11.32 -8.25
CA PHE A 57 -3.51 10.08 -9.02
C PHE A 57 -2.51 10.11 -10.17
N THR A 58 -1.31 9.56 -9.91
CA THR A 58 -0.26 9.38 -10.91
C THR A 58 -0.55 8.22 -11.87
N ALA A 59 0.34 7.97 -12.82
CA ALA A 59 0.33 6.73 -13.61
C ALA A 59 0.78 5.53 -12.77
N ASP A 60 0.34 4.32 -13.15
CA ASP A 60 0.68 3.06 -12.47
C ASP A 60 2.13 2.57 -12.63
N ASN A 61 2.97 3.35 -13.32
CA ASN A 61 4.39 3.12 -13.48
C ASN A 61 5.24 4.18 -12.77
N ALA A 62 4.63 5.02 -11.92
CA ALA A 62 5.36 5.98 -11.10
C ALA A 62 6.32 5.27 -10.12
N PRO A 63 7.38 5.94 -9.65
CA PRO A 63 8.38 5.33 -8.78
C PRO A 63 7.79 4.65 -7.54
N GLY A 64 8.24 3.43 -7.27
CA GLY A 64 7.77 2.61 -6.15
C GLY A 64 6.48 1.82 -6.43
N ILE A 65 5.88 1.98 -7.61
CA ILE A 65 4.73 1.19 -8.06
C ILE A 65 5.17 0.13 -9.07
N LYS A 66 4.69 -1.09 -8.90
CA LYS A 66 4.75 -2.13 -9.93
C LYS A 66 3.42 -2.85 -10.02
N VAL A 67 2.73 -2.69 -11.15
CA VAL A 67 1.52 -3.45 -11.47
C VAL A 67 1.84 -4.60 -12.41
N THR A 68 1.35 -5.80 -12.08
CA THR A 68 1.46 -7.00 -12.91
C THR A 68 0.05 -7.51 -13.22
N ALA A 69 -0.30 -7.44 -14.49
CA ALA A 69 -1.59 -7.79 -15.05
C ALA A 69 -1.38 -8.35 -16.46
N PRO A 70 -2.11 -9.39 -16.90
CA PRO A 70 -2.01 -9.88 -18.27
C PRO A 70 -2.64 -8.91 -19.28
N PHE A 71 -3.64 -8.13 -18.86
CA PHE A 71 -4.41 -7.28 -19.78
C PHE A 71 -4.68 -5.88 -19.20
N ASN A 72 -5.04 -4.96 -20.10
CA ASN A 72 -5.25 -3.54 -19.83
C ASN A 72 -6.25 -2.97 -20.83
N ILE A 73 -7.22 -2.19 -20.35
CA ILE A 73 -8.17 -1.45 -21.18
C ILE A 73 -8.13 0.02 -20.72
N PRO A 74 -7.56 0.95 -21.51
CA PRO A 74 -7.43 2.35 -21.11
C PRO A 74 -8.71 3.18 -21.27
N SER A 75 -9.72 2.62 -21.94
CA SER A 75 -11.06 3.20 -22.10
C SER A 75 -12.07 2.06 -21.99
N TRP A 76 -12.24 1.59 -20.76
CA TRP A 76 -13.20 0.59 -20.37
C TRP A 76 -14.62 1.16 -20.50
N ASP A 77 -14.83 2.36 -19.98
CA ASP A 77 -16.11 3.05 -20.05
C ASP A 77 -16.02 4.57 -19.91
N VAL A 78 -17.17 5.23 -19.75
CA VAL A 78 -17.28 6.66 -19.43
C VAL A 78 -18.17 6.84 -18.19
N PRO A 79 -17.64 6.60 -16.97
CA PRO A 79 -18.35 6.95 -15.74
C PRO A 79 -18.64 8.45 -15.66
N GLU A 80 -19.71 8.81 -14.96
CA GLU A 80 -20.23 10.17 -14.76
C GLU A 80 -20.73 10.27 -13.32
N TYR A 81 -19.83 10.69 -12.44
CA TYR A 81 -20.04 10.79 -11.00
C TYR A 81 -20.51 12.17 -10.58
N GLY A 82 -20.23 13.20 -11.38
CA GLY A 82 -20.68 14.56 -11.14
C GLY A 82 -19.81 15.63 -11.79
N ASP A 83 -20.24 16.87 -11.65
CA ASP A 83 -19.59 18.01 -12.31
C ASP A 83 -18.33 18.52 -11.59
N SER A 84 -18.01 18.02 -10.38
CA SER A 84 -16.89 18.58 -9.60
C SER A 84 -15.53 18.21 -10.20
N PRO A 85 -14.47 19.02 -9.98
CA PRO A 85 -13.13 18.63 -10.40
C PRO A 85 -12.65 17.30 -9.78
N ALA A 86 -13.13 16.95 -8.58
CA ALA A 86 -12.78 15.69 -7.95
C ALA A 86 -13.48 14.51 -8.64
N ASP A 87 -14.75 14.67 -9.01
CA ASP A 87 -15.53 13.67 -9.75
C ASP A 87 -14.88 13.35 -11.08
N ASN A 88 -14.56 14.38 -11.87
CA ASN A 88 -13.86 14.25 -13.16
C ASN A 88 -12.55 13.45 -13.05
N VAL A 89 -11.83 13.58 -11.93
CA VAL A 89 -10.61 12.80 -11.68
C VAL A 89 -10.96 11.34 -11.38
N ILE A 90 -11.96 11.08 -10.55
CA ILE A 90 -12.39 9.70 -10.21
C ILE A 90 -13.04 8.99 -11.40
N GLU A 91 -13.76 9.70 -12.26
CA GLU A 91 -14.23 9.22 -13.56
C GLU A 91 -13.05 8.78 -14.42
N LYS A 92 -12.01 9.62 -14.53
CA LYS A 92 -10.79 9.27 -15.28
C LYS A 92 -10.00 8.11 -14.66
N VAL A 93 -10.08 7.90 -13.36
CA VAL A 93 -9.49 6.72 -12.69
C VAL A 93 -10.28 5.46 -13.06
N THR A 94 -11.61 5.54 -13.03
CA THR A 94 -12.52 4.38 -13.22
C THR A 94 -12.95 4.15 -14.67
N GLN A 95 -12.58 5.04 -15.60
CA GLN A 95 -12.76 4.81 -17.04
C GLN A 95 -11.86 3.69 -17.56
N SER A 96 -10.93 3.17 -16.76
CA SER A 96 -9.85 2.30 -17.22
C SER A 96 -9.51 1.22 -16.21
N ILE A 97 -9.13 0.05 -16.71
CA ILE A 97 -8.82 -1.10 -15.87
C ILE A 97 -7.54 -1.79 -16.32
N ARG A 98 -6.90 -2.45 -15.36
CA ARG A 98 -6.13 -3.67 -15.63
C ARG A 98 -6.89 -4.87 -15.12
N TYR A 99 -6.73 -6.00 -15.80
CA TYR A 99 -7.53 -7.19 -15.50
C TYR A 99 -6.83 -8.51 -15.84
N GLY A 100 -7.37 -9.58 -15.28
CA GLY A 100 -7.00 -10.97 -15.56
C GLY A 100 -7.34 -11.92 -14.42
N PRO A 101 -7.06 -13.23 -14.54
CA PRO A 101 -7.36 -14.21 -13.49
C PRO A 101 -6.60 -13.92 -12.19
N THR A 102 -5.46 -13.26 -12.27
CA THR A 102 -4.75 -12.74 -11.10
C THR A 102 -4.07 -11.42 -11.46
N MET A 103 -4.31 -10.44 -10.60
CA MET A 103 -3.75 -9.10 -10.61
C MET A 103 -2.84 -8.94 -9.41
N ARG A 104 -1.74 -8.22 -9.58
CA ARG A 104 -0.80 -7.94 -8.49
C ARG A 104 -0.31 -6.50 -8.54
N VAL A 105 -0.32 -5.83 -7.39
CA VAL A 105 0.32 -4.54 -7.18
C VAL A 105 1.37 -4.68 -6.09
N ASP A 106 2.57 -4.18 -6.37
CA ASP A 106 3.67 -4.08 -5.42
C ASP A 106 3.96 -2.60 -5.17
N LEU A 107 3.87 -2.15 -3.91
CA LEU A 107 4.15 -0.77 -3.48
C LEU A 107 5.35 -0.75 -2.53
N GLY A 108 6.37 0.05 -2.83
CA GLY A 108 7.57 0.21 -2.00
C GLY A 108 7.50 1.42 -1.07
N GLY A 109 8.56 1.66 -0.29
CA GLY A 109 8.71 2.90 0.48
C GLY A 109 7.84 2.99 1.74
N LEU A 110 7.18 1.91 2.15
CA LEU A 110 6.48 1.86 3.43
C LEU A 110 7.49 1.85 4.58
N VAL A 111 7.05 2.30 5.75
CA VAL A 111 7.83 2.31 6.98
C VAL A 111 7.26 1.26 7.93
N PRO A 112 8.00 0.15 8.18
CA PRO A 112 7.63 -0.86 9.16
C PRO A 112 7.19 -0.26 10.50
N GLY A 113 6.03 -0.72 10.98
CA GLY A 113 5.41 -0.24 12.22
C GLY A 113 4.46 0.94 12.04
N SER A 114 4.39 1.53 10.84
CA SER A 114 3.45 2.61 10.52
C SER A 114 2.08 2.05 10.16
N THR A 115 1.04 2.88 10.30
CA THR A 115 -0.32 2.56 9.88
C THR A 115 -0.72 3.35 8.64
N TYR A 116 -1.45 2.70 7.76
CA TYR A 116 -1.89 3.24 6.48
C TYR A 116 -3.38 2.95 6.27
N LYS A 117 -4.04 3.74 5.43
CA LYS A 117 -5.38 3.45 4.90
C LYS A 117 -5.27 3.17 3.40
N LEU A 118 -5.71 2.00 2.98
CA LEU A 118 -5.78 1.60 1.57
C LEU A 118 -7.22 1.77 1.08
N GLN A 119 -7.39 2.30 -0.13
CA GLN A 119 -8.64 2.16 -0.89
C GLN A 119 -8.32 1.60 -2.28
N LEU A 120 -9.05 0.56 -2.67
CA LEU A 120 -9.03 -0.04 -4.00
C LEU A 120 -10.36 0.32 -4.68
N LEU A 121 -10.27 0.97 -5.83
CA LEU A 121 -11.43 1.46 -6.58
C LEU A 121 -11.72 0.51 -7.73
N PHE A 122 -13.01 0.25 -7.96
CA PHE A 122 -13.50 -0.67 -8.97
C PHE A 122 -14.71 -0.10 -9.69
N TYR A 123 -14.78 -0.31 -11.01
CA TYR A 123 -15.98 -0.05 -11.81
C TYR A 123 -16.25 -1.19 -12.80
N GLU A 124 -17.45 -1.78 -12.72
CA GLU A 124 -17.91 -2.85 -13.61
C GLU A 124 -18.88 -2.35 -14.67
N LYS A 125 -18.59 -2.69 -15.92
CA LYS A 125 -19.41 -2.33 -17.10
C LYS A 125 -20.25 -3.46 -17.65
N CYS A 126 -19.72 -4.69 -17.69
CA CYS A 126 -20.32 -5.75 -18.52
C CYS A 126 -20.78 -6.97 -17.72
N CYS A 127 -20.07 -7.26 -16.64
CA CYS A 127 -19.91 -8.64 -16.23
C CYS A 127 -20.47 -8.81 -14.82
N GLY A 128 -21.78 -9.00 -14.75
CA GLY A 128 -22.53 -9.08 -13.48
C GLY A 128 -22.16 -10.28 -12.61
N ASN A 129 -21.55 -11.29 -13.20
CA ASN A 129 -20.97 -12.49 -12.57
C ASN A 129 -19.48 -12.32 -12.22
N ARG A 130 -18.92 -11.11 -12.35
CA ARG A 130 -17.53 -10.85 -11.93
C ARG A 130 -17.44 -10.74 -10.43
N GLY A 131 -16.54 -11.53 -9.85
CA GLY A 131 -16.07 -11.33 -8.49
C GLY A 131 -14.80 -12.12 -8.22
N PHE A 132 -14.09 -11.79 -7.15
CA PHE A 132 -12.74 -12.27 -6.87
C PHE A 132 -12.35 -12.02 -5.42
N ASN A 133 -11.33 -12.74 -4.96
CA ASN A 133 -10.75 -12.49 -3.65
C ASN A 133 -9.72 -11.36 -3.75
N VAL A 134 -9.64 -10.54 -2.70
CA VAL A 134 -8.61 -9.51 -2.54
C VAL A 134 -7.76 -9.84 -1.31
N TYR A 135 -6.44 -9.82 -1.48
CA TYR A 135 -5.47 -10.09 -0.42
C TYR A 135 -4.47 -8.94 -0.28
N LEU A 136 -4.10 -8.64 0.96
CA LEU A 136 -3.01 -7.75 1.34
C LEU A 136 -1.92 -8.53 2.06
N ASP A 137 -0.73 -8.61 1.45
CA ASP A 137 0.38 -9.42 1.91
C ASP A 137 0.01 -10.88 2.23
N GLY A 138 -0.96 -11.43 1.51
CA GLY A 138 -1.47 -12.79 1.72
C GLY A 138 -2.56 -12.91 2.79
N VAL A 139 -2.92 -11.82 3.47
CA VAL A 139 -4.09 -11.76 4.37
C VAL A 139 -5.33 -11.44 3.54
N LEU A 140 -6.39 -12.23 3.69
CA LEU A 140 -7.66 -12.03 2.98
C LEU A 140 -8.31 -10.73 3.47
N LEU A 141 -8.50 -9.79 2.54
CA LEU A 141 -9.18 -8.52 2.77
C LEU A 141 -10.68 -8.63 2.43
N ALA A 142 -11.00 -9.20 1.26
CA ALA A 142 -12.36 -9.38 0.81
C ALA A 142 -12.50 -10.74 0.12
N GLN A 143 -13.47 -11.54 0.57
CA GLN A 143 -13.81 -12.83 -0.02
C GLN A 143 -14.93 -12.67 -1.04
N ASP A 144 -14.79 -13.29 -2.21
CA ASP A 144 -15.81 -13.29 -3.27
C ASP A 144 -16.38 -11.89 -3.57
N PHE A 145 -15.53 -10.86 -3.49
CA PHE A 145 -15.92 -9.48 -3.73
C PHE A 145 -16.36 -9.32 -5.19
N SER A 146 -17.55 -8.78 -5.38
CA SER A 146 -18.13 -8.51 -6.69
C SER A 146 -18.37 -7.00 -6.84
N PRO A 147 -17.58 -6.30 -7.66
CA PRO A 147 -17.84 -4.89 -7.98
C PRO A 147 -19.29 -4.61 -8.43
N PRO A 148 -19.92 -5.38 -9.35
CA PRO A 148 -21.28 -5.08 -9.78
C PRO A 148 -22.31 -5.19 -8.66
N GLU A 149 -22.15 -6.11 -7.71
CA GLU A 149 -23.06 -6.21 -6.55
C GLU A 149 -22.96 -4.99 -5.64
N ILE A 150 -21.75 -4.45 -5.46
CA ILE A 150 -21.50 -3.32 -4.57
C ILE A 150 -21.86 -1.98 -5.22
N GLN A 151 -21.50 -1.77 -6.49
CA GLN A 151 -21.79 -0.51 -7.19
C GLN A 151 -23.27 -0.36 -7.58
N GLY A 152 -24.09 -1.41 -7.46
CA GLY A 152 -25.54 -1.37 -7.74
C GLY A 152 -25.96 -1.90 -9.12
N GLY A 153 -25.09 -2.66 -9.79
CA GLY A 153 -25.31 -3.24 -11.11
C GLY A 153 -24.06 -3.18 -11.97
N ILE A 154 -24.20 -3.62 -13.23
CA ILE A 154 -23.21 -3.33 -14.27
C ILE A 154 -23.57 -2.01 -14.94
N ASP A 155 -22.58 -1.31 -15.50
CA ASP A 155 -22.79 -0.09 -16.31
C ASP A 155 -23.50 1.03 -15.51
N SER A 156 -23.32 1.02 -14.18
CA SER A 156 -23.85 2.05 -13.31
C SER A 156 -22.94 3.26 -13.35
N VAL A 157 -23.07 4.08 -14.39
CA VAL A 157 -22.15 5.21 -14.66
C VAL A 157 -22.06 6.22 -13.50
N SER A 158 -23.05 6.26 -12.61
CA SER A 158 -23.09 7.16 -11.45
C SER A 158 -22.59 6.55 -10.13
N SER A 159 -22.03 5.34 -10.16
CA SER A 159 -21.48 4.71 -8.95
C SER A 159 -20.39 3.68 -9.24
N GLY A 160 -19.40 3.64 -8.35
CA GLY A 160 -18.37 2.59 -8.33
C GLY A 160 -18.38 1.82 -7.01
N ALA A 161 -17.46 0.87 -6.88
CA ALA A 161 -17.26 0.10 -5.66
C ALA A 161 -15.86 0.36 -5.08
N VAL A 162 -15.78 0.46 -3.75
CA VAL A 162 -14.51 0.58 -3.03
C VAL A 162 -14.35 -0.56 -2.03
N VAL A 163 -13.15 -1.13 -1.98
CA VAL A 163 -12.69 -1.99 -0.88
C VAL A 163 -11.58 -1.24 -0.17
N SER A 164 -11.77 -0.95 1.11
CA SER A 164 -10.80 -0.22 1.93
C SER A 164 -10.49 -0.93 3.24
N ALA A 165 -9.30 -0.66 3.76
CA ALA A 165 -8.88 -1.13 5.07
C ALA A 165 -7.76 -0.25 5.61
N GLU A 166 -7.71 -0.14 6.93
CA GLU A 166 -6.50 0.27 7.61
C GLU A 166 -5.57 -0.92 7.79
N LEU A 167 -4.26 -0.68 7.67
CA LEU A 167 -3.25 -1.71 7.81
C LEU A 167 -2.06 -1.25 8.65
N LEU A 168 -1.66 -2.10 9.59
CA LEU A 168 -0.34 -2.06 10.24
C LEU A 168 0.57 -3.06 9.54
N THR A 169 1.59 -2.55 8.85
CA THR A 169 2.60 -3.41 8.20
C THR A 169 3.93 -3.39 8.96
N ARG A 170 4.61 -4.53 9.00
CA ARG A 170 6.01 -4.64 9.47
C ARG A 170 7.00 -4.70 8.30
N ARG A 171 6.51 -4.47 7.08
CA ARG A 171 7.29 -4.49 5.84
C ARG A 171 7.49 -3.08 5.33
N ASP A 172 8.54 -2.92 4.53
CA ASP A 172 8.79 -1.70 3.75
C ASP A 172 8.12 -1.74 2.36
N LYS A 173 7.34 -2.80 2.12
CA LYS A 173 6.63 -3.09 0.88
C LYS A 173 5.24 -3.64 1.20
N LEU A 174 4.25 -3.21 0.44
CA LEU A 174 2.90 -3.77 0.43
C LEU A 174 2.65 -4.53 -0.87
N VAL A 175 2.01 -5.69 -0.76
CA VAL A 175 1.57 -6.51 -1.89
C VAL A 175 0.06 -6.62 -1.88
N ILE A 176 -0.59 -6.16 -2.95
CA ILE A 176 -2.03 -6.35 -3.18
C ILE A 176 -2.19 -7.44 -4.26
N VAL A 177 -3.09 -8.38 -4.04
CA VAL A 177 -3.46 -9.40 -5.04
C VAL A 177 -4.97 -9.47 -5.14
N ALA A 178 -5.49 -9.34 -6.36
CA ALA A 178 -6.88 -9.67 -6.68
C ALA A 178 -6.87 -10.93 -7.56
N THR A 179 -7.63 -11.96 -7.21
CA THR A 179 -7.56 -13.27 -7.89
C THR A 179 -8.88 -14.02 -7.86
N VAL A 180 -9.17 -14.72 -8.96
CA VAL A 180 -10.31 -15.65 -9.03
C VAL A 180 -10.02 -16.99 -8.34
N ASN A 181 -8.77 -17.25 -7.98
CA ASN A 181 -8.37 -18.47 -7.30
C ASN A 181 -8.86 -18.46 -5.84
N GLY A 182 -9.42 -19.59 -5.41
CA GLY A 182 -9.96 -19.73 -4.05
C GLY A 182 -11.29 -19.02 -3.82
N ARG A 183 -11.96 -18.53 -4.88
CA ARG A 183 -13.36 -18.09 -4.79
C ARG A 183 -14.22 -19.23 -4.27
N THR A 184 -15.23 -18.92 -3.47
CA THR A 184 -16.15 -19.92 -2.89
C THR A 184 -17.55 -19.90 -3.50
N ARG A 185 -17.91 -18.80 -4.17
CA ARG A 185 -19.19 -18.64 -4.88
C ARG A 185 -19.13 -19.18 -6.32
N PRO A 186 -19.97 -20.17 -6.68
CA PRO A 186 -19.96 -20.79 -8.01
C PRO A 186 -20.64 -19.94 -9.09
N ASP A 187 -21.49 -18.99 -8.70
CA ASP A 187 -22.17 -18.04 -9.60
C ASP A 187 -21.23 -16.93 -10.10
N LEU A 188 -20.08 -16.75 -9.48
CA LEU A 188 -19.02 -15.86 -9.93
C LEU A 188 -18.10 -16.59 -10.91
N ASP A 189 -18.50 -16.69 -12.18
CA ASP A 189 -17.82 -17.48 -13.21
C ASP A 189 -17.06 -16.65 -14.27
N ASP A 190 -17.14 -15.32 -14.26
CA ASP A 190 -16.20 -14.49 -15.04
C ASP A 190 -14.75 -14.78 -14.58
N PRO A 191 -13.81 -14.98 -15.51
CA PRO A 191 -12.46 -15.44 -15.16
C PRO A 191 -11.52 -14.30 -14.76
N ASN A 192 -12.02 -13.07 -14.56
CA ASN A 192 -11.17 -11.90 -14.38
C ASN A 192 -11.41 -11.19 -13.05
N ALA A 193 -10.33 -10.85 -12.37
CA ALA A 193 -10.30 -9.72 -11.45
C ALA A 193 -10.02 -8.43 -12.23
N ILE A 194 -10.53 -7.30 -11.75
CA ILE A 194 -10.27 -5.96 -12.27
C ILE A 194 -9.72 -5.06 -11.16
N LEU A 195 -9.07 -3.96 -11.54
CA LEU A 195 -8.70 -2.88 -10.65
C LEU A 195 -8.53 -1.60 -11.46
N ASP A 196 -9.09 -0.50 -10.94
CA ASP A 196 -9.16 0.79 -11.62
C ASP A 196 -8.23 1.80 -10.95
N GLY A 197 -8.27 1.88 -9.61
CA GLY A 197 -7.55 2.89 -8.85
C GLY A 197 -7.05 2.37 -7.51
N VAL A 198 -5.97 2.98 -7.00
CA VAL A 198 -5.45 2.71 -5.66
C VAL A 198 -5.09 4.02 -4.99
N THR A 199 -5.46 4.13 -3.71
CA THR A 199 -4.89 5.12 -2.78
C THR A 199 -4.30 4.41 -1.57
N LEU A 200 -3.17 4.91 -1.06
CA LEU A 200 -2.55 4.49 0.19
C LEU A 200 -2.16 5.74 1.00
N GLU A 201 -2.99 6.07 1.97
CA GLU A 201 -2.79 7.19 2.89
C GLU A 201 -1.93 6.77 4.09
N ILE A 202 -1.08 7.68 4.56
CA ILE A 202 -0.31 7.56 5.80
C ILE A 202 -1.19 8.07 6.94
N LEU A 203 -1.63 7.17 7.82
CA LEU A 203 -2.37 7.55 9.03
C LEU A 203 -1.43 7.89 10.18
N ASN A 204 -0.39 7.09 10.37
CA ASN A 204 0.65 7.36 11.37
C ASN A 204 1.99 6.83 10.90
N LEU A 205 2.95 7.72 10.72
CA LEU A 205 4.32 7.37 10.36
C LEU A 205 5.18 7.21 11.61
N VAL A 206 5.67 6.00 11.86
CA VAL A 206 6.64 5.80 12.94
C VAL A 206 7.97 6.43 12.54
N ALA A 207 8.48 7.32 13.40
CA ALA A 207 9.82 7.87 13.24
C ALA A 207 10.88 6.79 13.48
N ARG A 208 11.63 6.42 12.44
CA ARG A 208 12.79 5.53 12.60
C ARG A 208 13.89 6.25 13.38
N PRO A 209 14.60 5.55 14.28
CA PRO A 209 15.81 6.08 14.88
C PRO A 209 16.83 6.51 13.84
N THR A 210 17.46 7.66 14.06
CA THR A 210 18.65 8.06 13.30
C THR A 210 19.89 7.43 13.92
N ILE A 211 20.88 7.12 13.08
CA ILE A 211 22.22 6.76 13.55
C ILE A 211 23.24 7.65 12.85
N GLY A 212 24.04 8.36 13.63
CA GLY A 212 25.13 9.20 13.16
C GLY A 212 26.47 8.55 13.45
N LEU A 213 27.44 8.76 12.56
CA LEU A 213 28.83 8.34 12.73
C LEU A 213 29.75 9.51 12.42
N THR A 214 30.50 9.95 13.43
CA THR A 214 31.53 10.98 13.28
C THR A 214 32.89 10.35 13.48
N LYS A 215 33.82 10.62 12.58
CA LYS A 215 35.23 10.24 12.74
C LYS A 215 35.97 11.38 13.43
N GLU A 216 36.55 11.07 14.58
CA GLU A 216 37.34 12.01 15.38
C GLU A 216 38.76 12.13 14.81
N ALA A 217 39.44 13.23 15.15
CA ALA A 217 40.80 13.52 14.68
C ALA A 217 41.84 12.45 15.11
N ASP A 218 41.63 11.81 16.26
CA ASP A 218 42.48 10.72 16.77
C ASP A 218 42.15 9.34 16.13
N GLY A 219 41.19 9.30 15.20
CA GLY A 219 40.76 8.10 14.51
C GLY A 219 39.70 7.28 15.24
N LYS A 220 39.22 7.74 16.40
CA LYS A 220 38.04 7.17 17.05
C LYS A 220 36.78 7.47 16.25
N LEU A 221 35.73 6.70 16.53
CA LEU A 221 34.42 6.85 15.95
C LEU A 221 33.41 7.19 17.04
N THR A 222 32.74 8.32 16.91
CA THR A 222 31.61 8.69 17.76
C THR A 222 30.33 8.30 17.05
N ILE A 223 29.61 7.34 17.62
CA ILE A 223 28.30 6.91 17.17
C ILE A 223 27.26 7.67 17.98
N THR A 224 26.22 8.16 17.32
CA THR A 224 25.10 8.88 17.96
C THR A 224 23.77 8.33 17.45
N THR A 225 22.72 8.48 18.24
CA THR A 225 21.33 8.25 17.81
C THR A 225 20.41 9.26 18.49
N ASP A 226 19.25 9.51 17.93
CA ASP A 226 18.17 10.27 18.57
C ASP A 226 17.35 9.43 19.59
N SER A 227 17.59 8.11 19.62
CA SER A 227 16.83 7.11 20.38
C SER A 227 17.69 6.38 21.42
N THR A 228 17.28 5.19 21.89
CA THR A 228 18.14 4.34 22.72
C THR A 228 19.20 3.70 21.83
N LEU A 229 20.48 3.93 22.13
CA LEU A 229 21.56 3.26 21.42
C LEU A 229 21.71 1.84 21.94
N GLN A 230 21.78 0.87 21.03
CA GLN A 230 22.03 -0.53 21.39
C GLN A 230 23.27 -1.06 20.67
N VAL A 231 23.95 -2.03 21.29
CA VAL A 231 25.14 -2.69 20.74
C VAL A 231 25.03 -4.21 20.77
N ALA A 232 25.58 -4.88 19.77
CA ALA A 232 25.74 -6.33 19.69
C ALA A 232 27.10 -6.72 19.08
N ASP A 233 27.53 -7.96 19.35
CA ASP A 233 28.75 -8.54 18.79
C ASP A 233 28.59 -9.05 17.35
N THR A 234 27.35 -9.34 16.96
CA THR A 234 26.99 -9.79 15.62
C THR A 234 25.72 -9.10 15.14
N VAL A 235 25.53 -9.00 13.81
CA VAL A 235 24.36 -8.33 13.22
C VAL A 235 23.04 -8.92 13.74
N ALA A 236 22.98 -10.24 13.91
CA ALA A 236 21.81 -10.98 14.37
C ALA A 236 21.86 -11.34 15.87
N GLY A 237 22.84 -10.80 16.61
CA GLY A 237 23.04 -11.09 18.03
C GLY A 237 22.01 -10.41 18.94
N THR A 238 22.12 -10.69 20.23
CA THR A 238 21.33 -9.97 21.24
C THR A 238 21.87 -8.56 21.38
N TYR A 239 21.02 -7.57 21.12
CA TYR A 239 21.35 -6.16 21.31
C TYR A 239 21.10 -5.76 22.76
N THR A 240 22.06 -5.08 23.36
CA THR A 240 21.98 -4.55 24.72
C THR A 240 21.94 -3.03 24.69
N ASN A 241 21.15 -2.43 25.59
CA ASN A 241 21.07 -0.97 25.70
C ASN A 241 22.39 -0.41 26.22
N LEU A 242 22.89 0.62 25.55
CA LEU A 242 23.94 1.47 26.09
C LEU A 242 23.32 2.54 27.00
N PRO A 243 24.08 3.02 28.01
CA PRO A 243 23.57 3.99 29.00
C PRO A 243 23.28 5.37 28.42
N GLY A 244 23.72 5.66 27.20
CA GLY A 244 23.51 6.95 26.54
C GLY A 244 23.15 6.79 25.07
N LYS A 245 22.80 7.91 24.45
CA LYS A 245 22.50 7.99 23.02
C LYS A 245 23.75 8.15 22.14
N SER A 246 24.94 8.11 22.74
CA SER A 246 26.20 8.22 22.05
C SER A 246 27.25 7.32 22.71
N VAL A 247 28.18 6.83 21.88
CA VAL A 247 29.37 6.10 22.32
C VAL A 247 30.53 6.46 21.41
N THR A 248 31.69 6.73 22.01
CA THR A 248 32.93 6.86 21.27
C THR A 248 33.71 5.56 21.39
N VAL A 249 34.07 4.98 20.25
CA VAL A 249 34.83 3.74 20.17
C VAL A 249 36.14 3.99 19.46
N ASP A 250 37.20 3.34 19.95
CA ASP A 250 38.46 3.25 19.23
C ASP A 250 38.45 1.94 18.42
N PRO A 251 38.34 1.99 17.08
CA PRO A 251 38.31 0.77 16.26
C PRO A 251 39.59 -0.05 16.36
N LYS A 252 40.72 0.56 16.75
CA LYS A 252 42.02 -0.11 16.86
C LYS A 252 42.20 -0.82 18.20
N ALA A 253 41.52 -0.34 19.25
CA ALA A 253 41.55 -0.94 20.59
C ALA A 253 40.33 -1.81 20.88
N ALA A 254 39.24 -1.65 20.11
CA ALA A 254 38.05 -2.50 20.22
C ALA A 254 38.40 -3.91 19.76
N GLY A 255 38.37 -4.88 20.69
CA GLY A 255 38.73 -6.28 20.48
C GLY A 255 37.76 -7.09 19.60
N GLY A 256 37.22 -6.48 18.53
CA GLY A 256 36.32 -7.11 17.56
C GLY A 256 35.34 -6.12 16.94
N GLN A 257 34.70 -6.53 15.84
CA GLN A 257 33.61 -5.78 15.22
C GLN A 257 32.41 -5.69 16.16
N LYS A 258 31.79 -4.52 16.24
CA LYS A 258 30.55 -4.28 17.00
C LYS A 258 29.50 -3.69 16.06
N PHE A 259 28.23 -3.98 16.34
CA PHE A 259 27.09 -3.50 15.57
C PHE A 259 26.23 -2.61 16.44
N TYR A 260 25.86 -1.45 15.92
CA TYR A 260 25.09 -0.43 16.63
C TYR A 260 23.77 -0.16 15.92
N ARG A 261 22.72 0.07 16.70
CA ARG A 261 21.43 0.52 16.18
C ARG A 261 20.75 1.47 17.15
N GLY A 262 19.91 2.35 16.62
CA GLY A 262 18.92 3.05 17.42
C GLY A 262 17.67 2.18 17.60
N ALA A 263 17.04 2.25 18.77
CA ALA A 263 15.78 1.61 19.07
C ALA A 263 14.83 2.59 19.79
N ARG A 264 13.59 2.67 19.32
CA ARG A 264 12.47 3.31 20.04
C ARG A 264 11.61 2.19 20.67
N PRO A 265 11.02 2.40 21.86
CA PRO A 265 10.08 1.47 22.47
C PRO A 265 8.93 1.09 21.53
#